data_AF-A0A1G6Q8U2-F1
#
_entry.id   AF-A0A1G6Q8U2-F1
#
_cell.length_a   1.000
_cell.length_b   1.000
_cell.length_c   1.000
_cell.angle_alpha   90.00
_cell.angle_beta   90.00
_cell.angle_gamma   90.00
#
_symmetry.space_group_name_H-M   'P 1'
#
loop_
_entity.id
_entity.type
_entity.pdbx_description
1 polymer ?
#
loop_
_entity_poly.entity_id
_entity_poly.type
_entity_poly.pdbx_seq_one_letter_code
_entity_poly.pdbx_strand_id
1 'polypeptide(L)'
;MKLIAFNFFTLNTIYMKTLYYSSIFLFGISLVFMFSCTNGKANKSLDLKDRTNNTSEINEEYSLPLDAETPLWNYFSQPIILKSKPKLLWFNPTRYSIDYFDVRTQTLERKVILEQNGPNALPGIGMNSGIKYINEDTVIVFKGRLNRFSLMKASGEIYKHVNLKDYPYGFGSIDLKTSIAYRKGSIYMQQLPRYPEFLPKDFNPKYNKIAKINLSDGSVEEFEINYPAVYSDKKVPQQLKMIRLVYNEKIDKFIISYPLEEELYITDFKSKVDRHPTPSDLISESIPIDPKNESIDPSSIQSFYYWHNDAYENLIYDPQNDVYLREVRKGISEKEFIDRKFTSKREFIVLDKNFKQMGTFEFFSSGLNYYFFDGNRFFWEKDLQKFNLEDGVEDSIFFQSKVLDF
;
A
#
# COMPACT_ATOMS: atom_id res chain seq x y z
N MET A 1 -14.13 -2.21 -64.52
CA MET A 1 -13.67 -1.97 -65.91
C MET A 1 -12.35 -2.72 -66.07
N LYS A 2 -12.34 -3.72 -66.98
CA LYS A 2 -11.21 -4.50 -67.55
C LYS A 2 -10.08 -5.04 -66.64
N LEU A 3 -10.04 -6.38 -66.62
CA LEU A 3 -8.87 -7.25 -66.48
C LEU A 3 -7.62 -6.72 -67.18
N ILE A 4 -6.44 -6.97 -66.58
CA ILE A 4 -5.31 -7.56 -67.29
C ILE A 4 -4.68 -8.65 -66.41
N ALA A 5 -4.67 -9.86 -66.94
CA ALA A 5 -3.91 -11.01 -66.48
C ALA A 5 -2.53 -11.02 -67.15
N PHE A 6 -1.52 -11.59 -66.49
CA PHE A 6 -0.40 -12.22 -67.20
C PHE A 6 0.02 -13.48 -66.45
N ASN A 7 -0.19 -14.60 -67.12
CA ASN A 7 0.32 -15.93 -66.82
C ASN A 7 1.46 -16.19 -67.81
N PHE A 8 2.57 -16.78 -67.39
CA PHE A 8 3.28 -17.79 -68.20
C PHE A 8 4.18 -18.69 -67.33
N PHE A 9 3.80 -19.97 -67.37
CA PHE A 9 4.53 -21.25 -67.24
C PHE A 9 6.01 -21.22 -67.73
N THR A 10 6.98 -22.10 -67.39
CA THR A 10 7.18 -23.29 -66.52
C THR A 10 8.65 -23.75 -66.62
N LEU A 11 9.09 -24.55 -65.63
CA LEU A 11 10.13 -25.61 -65.66
C LEU A 11 11.53 -25.31 -66.24
N ASN A 12 12.57 -25.52 -65.40
CA ASN A 12 13.35 -26.75 -65.48
C ASN A 12 14.36 -26.91 -64.33
N THR A 13 14.51 -28.17 -63.94
CA THR A 13 15.38 -28.71 -62.90
C THR A 13 16.65 -29.25 -63.55
N ILE A 14 17.72 -29.41 -62.73
CA ILE A 14 18.87 -30.35 -62.84
C ILE A 14 20.22 -29.72 -63.23
N TYR A 15 21.11 -29.71 -62.23
CA TYR A 15 22.56 -30.07 -62.18
C TYR A 15 23.51 -29.66 -63.34
N MET A 16 24.78 -29.29 -63.15
CA MET A 16 25.79 -29.68 -62.15
C MET A 16 26.98 -28.70 -62.25
N LYS A 17 27.68 -28.54 -61.13
CA LYS A 17 29.15 -28.41 -60.98
C LYS A 17 29.89 -27.07 -61.24
N THR A 18 30.59 -26.71 -60.16
CA THR A 18 31.97 -26.19 -60.07
C THR A 18 32.25 -24.72 -60.37
N LEU A 19 32.24 -23.92 -59.30
CA LEU A 19 33.17 -22.83 -58.99
C LEU A 19 33.10 -22.67 -57.45
N TYR A 20 33.86 -23.42 -56.65
CA TYR A 20 35.26 -23.15 -56.30
C TYR A 20 35.50 -21.69 -55.89
N TYR A 21 35.62 -21.48 -54.57
CA TYR A 21 36.05 -20.26 -53.86
C TYR A 21 35.09 -19.06 -53.78
N SER A 22 34.06 -19.14 -52.92
CA SER A 22 33.60 -17.98 -52.11
C SER A 22 32.42 -18.37 -51.21
N SER A 23 32.68 -19.00 -50.06
CA SER A 23 31.75 -19.01 -48.90
C SER A 23 32.32 -19.80 -47.70
N ILE A 24 33.56 -19.50 -47.30
CA ILE A 24 34.08 -19.82 -45.95
C ILE A 24 33.40 -18.95 -44.86
N PHE A 25 32.31 -18.25 -45.20
CA PHE A 25 31.60 -17.32 -44.32
C PHE A 25 30.23 -17.83 -43.85
N LEU A 26 29.85 -19.07 -44.15
CA LEU A 26 28.51 -19.61 -43.86
C LEU A 26 28.48 -20.92 -43.07
N PHE A 27 29.61 -21.33 -42.48
CA PHE A 27 29.72 -22.49 -41.58
C PHE A 27 30.07 -22.13 -40.12
N GLY A 28 29.97 -20.84 -39.76
CA GLY A 28 30.17 -20.34 -38.39
C GLY A 28 28.90 -19.82 -37.70
N ILE A 29 27.72 -19.95 -38.33
CA ILE A 29 26.45 -19.40 -37.81
C ILE A 29 25.37 -20.48 -37.57
N SER A 30 25.64 -21.75 -37.89
CA SER A 30 24.71 -22.85 -37.61
C SER A 30 24.99 -23.62 -36.31
N LEU A 31 25.98 -23.17 -35.52
CA LEU A 31 26.31 -23.78 -34.21
C LEU A 31 26.06 -22.86 -32.99
N VAL A 32 25.39 -21.71 -33.21
CA VAL A 32 24.99 -20.77 -32.14
C VAL A 32 23.47 -20.81 -31.87
N PHE A 33 22.69 -21.56 -32.65
CA PHE A 33 21.23 -21.70 -32.47
C PHE A 33 20.79 -22.92 -31.65
N MET A 34 21.67 -23.50 -30.83
CA MET A 34 21.33 -24.57 -29.86
C MET A 34 21.39 -24.12 -28.39
N PHE A 35 21.49 -22.82 -28.12
CA PHE A 35 21.21 -22.25 -26.79
C PHE A 35 19.98 -21.36 -26.85
N SER A 36 18.84 -21.98 -27.16
CA SER A 36 17.52 -21.40 -26.93
C SER A 36 16.89 -22.11 -25.73
N CYS A 37 16.67 -21.31 -24.68
CA CYS A 37 15.61 -21.44 -23.70
C CYS A 37 15.30 -22.84 -23.15
N THR A 38 16.09 -23.24 -22.15
CA THR A 38 15.48 -23.79 -20.94
C THR A 38 15.77 -22.80 -19.80
N ASN A 39 14.94 -21.75 -19.71
CA ASN A 39 14.71 -21.08 -18.42
C ASN A 39 13.92 -22.06 -17.56
N GLY A 40 14.60 -23.12 -17.13
CA GLY A 40 14.18 -23.92 -16.00
C GLY A 40 14.10 -22.97 -14.82
N LYS A 41 12.92 -22.93 -14.19
CA LYS A 41 12.73 -22.37 -12.87
C LYS A 41 13.94 -22.77 -12.04
N ALA A 42 14.81 -21.81 -11.74
CA ALA A 42 15.84 -22.02 -10.75
C ALA A 42 15.09 -22.48 -9.50
N ASN A 43 15.37 -23.71 -9.07
CA ASN A 43 14.90 -24.22 -7.79
C ASN A 43 15.26 -23.17 -6.74
N LYS A 44 14.27 -22.39 -6.30
CA LYS A 44 14.31 -21.69 -5.02
C LYS A 44 14.24 -22.78 -3.95
N SER A 45 15.32 -23.52 -3.76
CA SER A 45 15.63 -24.08 -2.45
C SER A 45 16.17 -22.93 -1.61
N LEU A 46 15.28 -21.98 -1.29
CA LEU A 46 15.49 -21.15 -0.12
C LEU A 46 15.42 -22.10 1.06
N ASP A 47 16.46 -22.06 1.88
CA ASP A 47 16.58 -22.79 3.13
C ASP A 47 15.42 -22.33 4.05
N LEU A 48 14.24 -22.96 3.89
CA LEU A 48 13.02 -22.79 4.67
C LEU A 48 13.14 -23.45 6.06
N LYS A 49 14.36 -23.53 6.59
CA LYS A 49 14.59 -24.02 7.95
C LYS A 49 14.21 -22.92 8.93
N ASP A 50 13.28 -23.27 9.81
CA ASP A 50 12.67 -22.49 10.88
C ASP A 50 11.60 -21.46 10.46
N ARG A 51 10.52 -21.93 9.82
CA ARG A 51 9.19 -21.34 10.07
C ARG A 51 8.66 -21.89 11.40
N THR A 52 9.15 -21.36 12.52
CA THR A 52 8.52 -21.60 13.82
C THR A 52 7.20 -20.84 13.85
N ASN A 53 6.09 -21.56 13.69
CA ASN A 53 4.76 -21.07 14.09
C ASN A 53 4.77 -20.92 15.61
N ASN A 54 5.33 -19.82 16.12
CA ASN A 54 5.19 -19.47 17.53
C ASN A 54 3.72 -19.09 17.78
N THR A 55 2.99 -20.08 18.28
CA THR A 55 1.64 -19.96 18.81
C THR A 55 1.65 -19.21 20.14
N SER A 56 2.22 -18.01 20.20
CA SER A 56 1.89 -17.10 21.30
C SER A 56 0.40 -16.78 21.23
N GLU A 57 -0.29 -16.93 22.35
CA GLU A 57 -1.74 -16.77 22.45
C GLU A 57 -2.17 -15.36 22.04
N ILE A 58 -3.24 -15.29 21.25
CA ILE A 58 -3.90 -14.03 20.92
C ILE A 58 -4.80 -13.67 22.12
N ASN A 59 -4.58 -12.51 22.73
CA ASN A 59 -5.42 -12.00 23.83
C ASN A 59 -6.44 -10.99 23.28
N GLU A 60 -7.70 -11.08 23.69
CA GLU A 60 -8.82 -10.29 23.16
C GLU A 60 -9.50 -9.39 24.22
N GLU A 61 -8.85 -9.14 25.35
CA GLU A 61 -9.46 -8.48 26.52
C GLU A 61 -9.37 -6.94 26.47
N TYR A 62 -8.98 -6.36 25.34
CA TYR A 62 -8.82 -4.93 25.21
C TYR A 62 -9.99 -4.30 24.43
N SER A 63 -10.59 -3.27 25.01
CA SER A 63 -11.59 -2.44 24.34
C SER A 63 -11.27 -0.96 24.51
N LEU A 64 -11.60 -0.16 23.51
CA LEU A 64 -11.59 1.30 23.59
C LEU A 64 -13.04 1.79 23.51
N PRO A 65 -13.64 2.21 24.65
CA PRO A 65 -14.98 2.77 24.65
C PRO A 65 -14.98 4.13 23.93
N LEU A 66 -15.98 4.36 23.08
CA LEU A 66 -16.17 5.61 22.36
C LEU A 66 -17.30 6.41 23.01
N ASP A 67 -17.27 7.74 22.81
CA ASP A 67 -18.39 8.61 23.15
C ASP A 67 -19.38 8.70 21.97
N ALA A 68 -20.60 9.17 22.23
CA ALA A 68 -21.69 9.30 21.26
C ALA A 68 -21.35 10.08 19.99
N GLU A 69 -20.31 10.91 20.04
CA GLU A 69 -19.88 11.76 18.94
C GLU A 69 -18.68 11.17 18.18
N THR A 70 -18.07 10.08 18.66
CA THR A 70 -16.93 9.43 18.02
C THR A 70 -17.42 8.30 17.12
N PRO A 71 -17.28 8.41 15.78
CA PRO A 71 -17.79 7.39 14.88
C PRO A 71 -16.98 6.10 14.99
N LEU A 72 -17.61 4.94 14.77
CA LEU A 72 -16.91 3.64 14.75
C LEU A 72 -15.88 3.50 13.63
N TRP A 73 -16.14 4.13 12.49
CA TRP A 73 -15.33 3.96 11.27
C TRP A 73 -14.52 5.21 10.99
N ASN A 74 -13.20 5.05 10.98
CA ASN A 74 -12.27 6.13 10.75
C ASN A 74 -11.04 5.69 9.97
N TYR A 75 -10.76 6.44 8.91
CA TYR A 75 -9.63 6.17 8.03
C TYR A 75 -8.41 7.04 8.34
N PHE A 76 -8.55 7.97 9.30
CA PHE A 76 -7.53 8.94 9.71
C PHE A 76 -7.15 8.72 11.16
N SER A 77 -6.69 7.51 11.45
CA SER A 77 -6.13 7.11 12.73
C SER A 77 -4.64 6.80 12.59
N GLN A 78 -3.88 7.04 13.65
CA GLN A 78 -2.46 6.71 13.70
C GLN A 78 -2.04 6.40 15.15
N PRO A 79 -1.31 5.31 15.42
CA PRO A 79 -0.62 5.18 16.69
C PRO A 79 0.51 6.20 16.78
N ILE A 80 0.61 6.85 17.93
CA ILE A 80 1.63 7.86 18.22
C ILE A 80 2.21 7.64 19.62
N ILE A 81 3.39 8.20 19.84
CA ILE A 81 3.95 8.36 21.18
C ILE A 81 3.88 9.84 21.52
N LEU A 82 3.12 10.20 22.56
CA LEU A 82 3.00 11.57 23.04
C LEU A 82 3.39 11.59 24.52
N LYS A 83 4.44 12.34 24.86
CA LYS A 83 5.01 12.41 26.21
C LYS A 83 5.36 11.02 26.78
N SER A 84 6.00 10.20 25.95
CA SER A 84 6.39 8.81 26.28
C SER A 84 5.23 7.86 26.60
N LYS A 85 3.98 8.25 26.29
CA LYS A 85 2.82 7.38 26.41
C LYS A 85 2.31 6.98 25.02
N PRO A 86 1.97 5.70 24.80
CA PRO A 86 1.31 5.28 23.57
C PRO A 86 -0.10 5.88 23.52
N LYS A 87 -0.47 6.41 22.36
CA LYS A 87 -1.79 6.98 22.11
C LYS A 87 -2.28 6.58 20.74
N LEU A 88 -3.60 6.58 20.59
CA LEU A 88 -4.24 6.54 19.28
C LEU A 88 -4.69 7.96 18.93
N LEU A 89 -4.05 8.55 17.92
CA LEU A 89 -4.49 9.79 17.31
C LEU A 89 -5.61 9.48 16.32
N TRP A 90 -6.64 10.29 16.32
CA TRP A 90 -7.87 10.03 15.57
C TRP A 90 -8.46 11.35 15.06
N PHE A 91 -8.81 11.48 13.77
CA PHE A 91 -9.61 12.63 13.32
C PHE A 91 -11.11 12.34 13.38
N ASN A 92 -11.86 13.00 14.26
CA ASN A 92 -13.30 12.83 14.40
C ASN A 92 -14.04 13.76 13.41
N PRO A 93 -14.72 13.23 12.38
CA PRO A 93 -15.45 14.04 11.40
C PRO A 93 -16.74 14.67 11.95
N THR A 94 -17.38 14.06 12.94
CA THR A 94 -18.64 14.55 13.55
C THR A 94 -18.39 15.86 14.30
N ARG A 95 -17.35 15.88 15.14
CA ARG A 95 -16.92 17.07 15.89
C ARG A 95 -15.95 17.96 15.15
N TYR A 96 -15.40 17.48 14.03
CA TYR A 96 -14.29 18.11 13.34
C TYR A 96 -13.08 18.36 14.26
N SER A 97 -12.62 17.31 14.94
CA SER A 97 -11.55 17.38 15.93
C SER A 97 -10.46 16.35 15.71
N ILE A 98 -9.30 16.58 16.33
CA ILE A 98 -8.29 15.53 16.52
C ILE A 98 -8.36 15.08 17.97
N ASP A 99 -8.71 13.82 18.13
CA ASP A 99 -8.92 13.15 19.38
C ASP A 99 -7.69 12.29 19.70
N TYR A 100 -7.27 12.33 20.96
CA TYR A 100 -6.11 11.60 21.47
C TYR A 100 -6.58 10.64 22.56
N PHE A 101 -6.62 9.36 22.24
CA PHE A 101 -6.96 8.31 23.19
C PHE A 101 -5.70 7.80 23.86
N ASP A 102 -5.68 7.73 25.19
CA ASP A 102 -4.65 6.98 25.91
C ASP A 102 -5.03 5.50 25.89
N VAL A 103 -4.15 4.70 25.29
CA VAL A 103 -4.42 3.28 25.07
C VAL A 103 -4.16 2.42 26.31
N ARG A 104 -3.66 2.98 27.41
CA ARG A 104 -3.49 2.23 28.66
C ARG A 104 -4.66 2.48 29.60
N THR A 105 -5.14 3.72 29.67
CA THR A 105 -6.32 4.07 30.48
C THR A 105 -7.63 3.85 29.73
N GLN A 106 -7.59 3.58 28.42
CA GLN A 106 -8.78 3.39 27.57
C GLN A 106 -9.71 4.61 27.57
N THR A 107 -9.13 5.81 27.66
CA THR A 107 -9.89 7.06 27.78
C THR A 107 -9.49 8.07 26.71
N LEU A 108 -10.46 8.89 26.32
CA LEU A 108 -10.23 10.07 25.51
C LEU A 108 -9.62 11.19 26.37
N GLU A 109 -8.31 11.40 26.27
CA GLU A 109 -7.60 12.37 27.11
C GLU A 109 -7.68 13.80 26.57
N ARG A 110 -7.75 13.97 25.24
CA ARG A 110 -7.71 15.29 24.62
C ARG A 110 -8.54 15.34 23.35
N LYS A 111 -9.28 16.44 23.18
CA LYS A 111 -9.98 16.82 21.96
C LYS A 111 -9.41 18.15 21.47
N VAL A 112 -9.01 18.21 20.21
CA VAL A 112 -8.53 19.44 19.57
C VAL A 112 -9.51 19.80 18.48
N ILE A 113 -10.41 20.74 18.76
CA ILE A 113 -11.40 21.20 17.78
C ILE A 113 -10.69 21.98 16.68
N LEU A 114 -11.00 21.65 15.43
CA LEU A 114 -10.44 22.30 14.26
C LEU A 114 -11.45 23.29 13.70
N GLU A 115 -10.99 24.49 13.38
CA GLU A 115 -11.83 25.50 12.75
C GLU A 115 -12.10 25.12 11.29
N GLN A 116 -13.35 25.19 10.84
CA GLN A 116 -13.70 25.00 9.42
C GLN A 116 -13.67 26.30 8.62
N ASN A 117 -13.74 27.45 9.30
CA ASN A 117 -13.81 28.78 8.71
C ASN A 117 -12.82 29.73 9.42
N GLY A 118 -12.38 30.77 8.72
CA GLY A 118 -11.41 31.74 9.24
C GLY A 118 -9.96 31.51 8.79
N PRO A 119 -9.00 32.34 9.26
CA PRO A 119 -7.62 32.31 8.81
C PRO A 119 -6.87 31.03 9.23
N ASN A 120 -7.28 30.41 10.33
CA ASN A 120 -6.72 29.14 10.83
C ASN A 120 -7.58 27.93 10.45
N ALA A 121 -8.44 28.09 9.44
CA ALA A 121 -9.34 27.03 9.04
C ALA A 121 -8.61 25.85 8.39
N LEU A 122 -9.09 24.66 8.73
CA LEU A 122 -8.66 23.40 8.15
C LEU A 122 -9.80 22.70 7.39
N PRO A 123 -10.46 23.32 6.41
CA PRO A 123 -11.61 22.73 5.75
C PRO A 123 -11.22 21.55 4.87
N GLY A 124 -12.18 20.67 4.62
CA GLY A 124 -12.08 19.64 3.59
C GLY A 124 -11.18 18.44 3.95
N ILE A 125 -10.99 18.14 5.22
CA ILE A 125 -10.52 16.81 5.63
C ILE A 125 -11.62 15.78 5.30
N GLY A 126 -11.31 14.83 4.43
CA GLY A 126 -12.23 13.82 3.94
C GLY A 126 -11.51 12.79 3.08
N MET A 127 -12.20 12.11 2.17
CA MET A 127 -11.62 11.08 1.30
C MET A 127 -10.33 11.57 0.59
N ASN A 128 -9.29 10.73 0.57
CA ASN A 128 -7.94 11.02 0.07
C ASN A 128 -7.14 12.07 0.87
N SER A 129 -7.59 12.43 2.07
CA SER A 129 -6.76 13.17 3.03
C SER A 129 -5.82 12.22 3.77
N GLY A 130 -4.97 12.78 4.63
CA GLY A 130 -4.13 11.99 5.53
C GLY A 130 -3.66 12.82 6.70
N ILE A 131 -3.37 12.16 7.81
CA ILE A 131 -2.79 12.77 9.00
C ILE A 131 -1.48 12.07 9.33
N LYS A 132 -0.48 12.84 9.74
CA LYS A 132 0.81 12.32 10.18
C LYS A 132 1.30 13.11 11.39
N TYR A 133 1.33 12.47 12.54
CA TYR A 133 2.01 12.99 13.72
C TYR A 133 3.53 12.81 13.58
N ILE A 134 4.28 13.89 13.82
CA ILE A 134 5.75 13.88 13.87
C ILE A 134 6.21 14.05 15.33
N ASN A 135 5.71 15.09 15.99
CA ASN A 135 5.97 15.42 17.40
C ASN A 135 4.94 16.46 17.89
N GLU A 136 5.11 16.97 19.12
CA GLU A 136 4.18 17.96 19.71
C GLU A 136 4.09 19.28 18.93
N ASP A 137 5.15 19.65 18.22
CA ASP A 137 5.22 20.88 17.45
C ASP A 137 4.73 20.70 16.02
N THR A 138 4.57 19.47 15.54
CA THR A 138 4.25 19.18 14.14
C THR A 138 3.35 17.97 13.99
N VAL A 139 2.12 18.25 13.62
CA VAL A 139 1.14 17.34 13.02
C VAL A 139 0.86 17.84 11.61
N ILE A 140 1.01 16.95 10.64
CA ILE A 140 0.79 17.23 9.22
C ILE A 140 -0.61 16.74 8.85
N VAL A 141 -1.39 17.62 8.23
CA VAL A 141 -2.68 17.26 7.64
C VAL A 141 -2.63 17.50 6.14
N PHE A 142 -2.67 16.41 5.37
CA PHE A 142 -2.80 16.44 3.92
C PHE A 142 -4.27 16.50 3.52
N LYS A 143 -4.61 17.38 2.59
CA LYS A 143 -5.94 17.50 2.01
C LYS A 143 -5.86 17.20 0.52
N GLY A 144 -6.24 15.98 0.13
CA GLY A 144 -6.13 15.49 -1.25
C GLY A 144 -6.82 16.38 -2.27
N ARG A 145 -8.08 16.76 -2.04
CA ARG A 145 -8.84 17.63 -2.96
C ARG A 145 -8.23 19.02 -3.16
N LEU A 146 -7.51 19.54 -2.16
CA LEU A 146 -6.90 20.86 -2.22
C LEU A 146 -5.42 20.80 -2.58
N ASN A 147 -4.82 19.60 -2.71
CA ASN A 147 -3.38 19.37 -2.81
C ASN A 147 -2.60 20.29 -1.85
N ARG A 148 -2.99 20.29 -0.58
CA ARG A 148 -2.46 21.22 0.42
C ARG A 148 -2.12 20.49 1.70
N PHE A 149 -0.92 20.74 2.20
CA PHE A 149 -0.52 20.35 3.55
C PHE A 149 -0.75 21.51 4.50
N SER A 150 -1.28 21.20 5.66
CA SER A 150 -1.28 22.10 6.82
C SER A 150 -0.36 21.52 7.88
N LEU A 151 0.48 22.36 8.46
CA LEU A 151 1.30 22.01 9.62
C LEU A 151 0.73 22.75 10.83
N MET A 152 0.50 21.99 11.89
CA MET A 152 -0.04 22.51 13.14
C MET A 152 0.66 21.87 14.32
N LYS A 153 0.63 22.53 15.47
CA LYS A 153 1.01 21.92 16.74
C LYS A 153 -0.01 20.87 17.15
N ALA A 154 0.35 19.96 18.04
CA ALA A 154 -0.59 19.02 18.65
C ALA A 154 -1.73 19.72 19.42
N SER A 155 -1.62 21.04 19.67
CA SER A 155 -2.70 21.89 20.20
C SER A 155 -3.73 22.36 19.20
N GLY A 156 -3.52 22.14 17.89
CA GLY A 156 -4.41 22.60 16.82
C GLY A 156 -4.03 23.96 16.23
N GLU A 157 -3.04 24.65 16.80
CA GLU A 157 -2.53 25.90 16.23
C GLU A 157 -1.83 25.63 14.89
N ILE A 158 -2.45 26.07 13.80
CA ILE A 158 -1.87 26.03 12.46
C ILE A 158 -0.85 27.14 12.33
N TYR A 159 0.37 26.80 11.96
CA TYR A 159 1.43 27.79 11.73
C TYR A 159 1.90 27.84 10.27
N LYS A 160 1.46 26.89 9.42
CA LYS A 160 1.85 26.88 8.01
C LYS A 160 0.90 26.12 7.09
N HIS A 161 0.80 26.62 5.86
CA HIS A 161 0.26 25.88 4.73
C HIS A 161 1.31 25.73 3.63
N VAL A 162 1.34 24.56 3.00
CA VAL A 162 2.13 24.27 1.80
C VAL A 162 1.14 23.92 0.69
N ASN A 163 1.07 24.75 -0.34
CA ASN A 163 0.06 24.64 -1.39
C ASN A 163 0.66 24.09 -2.68
N LEU A 164 0.11 22.99 -3.18
CA LEU A 164 0.52 22.31 -4.42
C LEU A 164 -0.62 22.25 -5.43
N LYS A 165 -1.60 23.17 -5.35
CA LYS A 165 -2.74 23.22 -6.27
C LYS A 165 -2.34 23.29 -7.75
N ASP A 166 -1.20 23.95 -8.04
CA ASP A 166 -0.70 24.17 -9.40
C ASP A 166 0.22 23.02 -9.87
N TYR A 167 0.51 22.07 -8.99
CA TYR A 167 1.30 20.89 -9.34
C TYR A 167 0.46 19.94 -10.22
N PRO A 168 1.01 19.40 -11.33
CA PRO A 168 0.21 18.67 -12.34
C PRO A 168 -0.33 17.32 -11.85
N TYR A 169 0.22 16.79 -10.75
CA TYR A 169 -0.18 15.51 -10.16
C TYR A 169 -0.92 15.71 -8.83
N GLY A 170 -1.72 14.71 -8.45
CA GLY A 170 -2.17 14.52 -7.08
C GLY A 170 -1.17 13.69 -6.29
N PHE A 171 -1.43 13.53 -5.00
CA PHE A 171 -0.58 12.73 -4.11
C PHE A 171 -1.42 11.80 -3.26
N GLY A 172 -0.82 10.68 -2.85
CA GLY A 172 -1.36 9.79 -1.85
C GLY A 172 -1.92 8.50 -2.43
N SER A 173 -3.08 8.08 -1.93
CA SER A 173 -3.76 6.86 -2.37
C SER A 173 -5.17 7.16 -2.88
N ILE A 174 -5.65 6.33 -3.80
CA ILE A 174 -7.09 6.23 -4.10
C ILE A 174 -7.85 5.42 -3.03
N ASP A 175 -7.10 4.74 -2.16
CA ASP A 175 -7.61 4.10 -0.96
C ASP A 175 -7.90 5.16 0.12
N LEU A 176 -8.71 4.79 1.11
CA LEU A 176 -9.13 5.63 2.21
C LEU A 176 -7.96 6.04 3.11
N LYS A 177 -6.85 5.27 3.08
CA LYS A 177 -5.60 5.55 3.80
C LYS A 177 -4.48 5.91 2.85
N THR A 178 -4.01 7.14 2.96
CA THR A 178 -2.83 7.63 2.25
C THR A 178 -1.56 7.37 3.07
N SER A 179 -0.59 6.66 2.49
CA SER A 179 0.73 6.48 3.12
C SER A 179 1.54 7.78 3.05
N ILE A 180 1.93 8.30 4.20
CA ILE A 180 2.77 9.51 4.34
C ILE A 180 4.02 9.12 5.13
N ALA A 181 5.16 9.11 4.46
CA ALA A 181 6.46 8.97 5.11
C ALA A 181 7.08 10.36 5.31
N TYR A 182 7.61 10.62 6.51
CA TYR A 182 8.26 11.88 6.84
C TYR A 182 9.75 11.65 7.06
N ARG A 183 10.58 12.54 6.51
CA ARG A 183 12.02 12.56 6.73
C ARG A 183 12.56 13.98 6.60
N LYS A 184 13.20 14.49 7.66
CA LYS A 184 14.01 15.73 7.67
C LYS A 184 13.27 16.91 7.01
N GLY A 185 12.06 17.23 7.47
CA GLY A 185 11.27 18.36 6.96
C GLY A 185 10.60 18.15 5.60
N SER A 186 10.73 16.96 5.01
CA SER A 186 10.05 16.59 3.77
C SER A 186 9.10 15.41 3.99
N ILE A 187 8.06 15.35 3.18
CA ILE A 187 7.17 14.19 3.08
C ILE A 187 7.43 13.46 1.77
N TYR A 188 7.21 12.15 1.79
CA TYR A 188 7.37 11.25 0.67
C TYR A 188 6.04 10.53 0.46
N MET A 189 5.50 10.67 -0.74
CA MET A 189 4.19 10.15 -1.10
C MET A 189 4.18 9.67 -2.54
N GLN A 190 3.38 8.64 -2.83
CA GLN A 190 3.14 8.22 -4.20
C GLN A 190 2.42 9.33 -4.97
N GLN A 191 2.88 9.60 -6.18
CA GLN A 191 2.16 10.51 -7.09
C GLN A 191 0.99 9.78 -7.74
N LEU A 192 -0.12 10.50 -7.84
CA LEU A 192 -1.31 10.07 -8.54
C LEU A 192 -1.56 11.00 -9.74
N PRO A 193 -1.95 10.48 -10.91
CA PRO A 193 -2.46 11.29 -11.99
C PRO A 193 -3.68 12.04 -11.50
N ARG A 194 -3.82 13.30 -11.94
CA ARG A 194 -5.13 13.93 -11.90
C ARG A 194 -5.97 13.29 -13.00
N TYR A 195 -7.02 12.59 -12.61
CA TYR A 195 -7.95 12.05 -13.60
C TYR A 195 -8.57 13.24 -14.36
N PRO A 196 -8.46 13.27 -15.70
CA PRO A 196 -9.23 14.21 -16.48
C PRO A 196 -10.72 13.95 -16.24
N GLU A 197 -11.54 15.00 -16.36
CA GLU A 197 -13.00 14.90 -16.22
C GLU A 197 -13.59 13.84 -17.16
N PHE A 198 -12.96 13.63 -18.33
CA PHE A 198 -13.27 12.57 -19.27
C PHE A 198 -12.06 11.65 -19.42
N LEU A 199 -12.20 10.37 -19.04
CA LEU A 199 -11.15 9.38 -19.20
C LEU A 199 -11.10 8.85 -20.64
N PRO A 200 -9.96 9.01 -21.35
CA PRO A 200 -9.76 8.33 -22.63
C PRO A 200 -9.92 6.81 -22.48
N LYS A 201 -10.41 6.14 -23.53
CA LYS A 201 -10.61 4.67 -23.53
C LYS A 201 -9.30 3.89 -23.29
N ASP A 202 -8.17 4.49 -23.56
CA ASP A 202 -6.81 3.96 -23.46
C ASP A 202 -6.00 4.58 -22.29
N PHE A 203 -6.66 5.29 -21.38
CA PHE A 203 -6.00 5.92 -20.24
C PHE A 203 -5.44 4.88 -19.25
N ASN A 204 -4.13 4.61 -19.35
CA ASN A 204 -3.39 3.74 -18.44
C ASN A 204 -2.16 4.48 -17.88
N PRO A 205 -2.36 5.47 -17.00
CA PRO A 205 -1.24 6.16 -16.38
C PRO A 205 -0.38 5.16 -15.61
N LYS A 206 0.94 5.24 -15.82
CA LYS A 206 1.91 4.45 -15.07
C LYS A 206 2.26 5.24 -13.79
N TYR A 207 1.87 4.70 -12.64
CA TYR A 207 1.95 5.37 -11.33
C TYR A 207 3.30 5.11 -10.64
N ASN A 208 4.40 5.47 -11.29
CA ASN A 208 5.71 4.96 -10.94
C ASN A 208 6.61 6.02 -10.29
N LYS A 209 6.03 6.99 -9.57
CA LYS A 209 6.79 8.08 -8.97
C LYS A 209 6.47 8.28 -7.50
N ILE A 210 7.53 8.53 -6.74
CA ILE A 210 7.46 9.05 -5.38
C ILE A 210 7.86 10.51 -5.42
N ALA A 211 6.99 11.38 -4.90
CA ALA A 211 7.29 12.78 -4.72
C ALA A 211 7.87 12.99 -3.32
N LYS A 212 9.02 13.66 -3.25
CA LYS A 212 9.51 14.30 -2.03
C LYS A 212 9.11 15.76 -2.08
N ILE A 213 8.25 16.14 -1.14
CA ILE A 213 7.72 17.50 -1.02
C ILE A 213 8.39 18.14 0.18
N ASN A 214 9.10 19.23 -0.05
CA ASN A 214 9.71 20.01 1.01
C ASN A 214 8.64 20.86 1.71
N LEU A 215 8.47 20.69 3.02
CA LEU A 215 7.48 21.45 3.79
C LEU A 215 7.91 22.91 4.06
N SER A 216 9.17 23.28 3.78
CA SER A 216 9.65 24.66 3.92
C SER A 216 9.16 25.59 2.81
N ASP A 217 9.05 25.10 1.57
CA ASP A 217 8.78 25.94 0.40
C ASP A 217 7.80 25.31 -0.60
N GLY A 218 7.41 24.04 -0.41
CA GLY A 218 6.53 23.32 -1.34
C GLY A 218 7.22 22.84 -2.62
N SER A 219 8.55 22.93 -2.70
CA SER A 219 9.30 22.33 -3.80
C SER A 219 9.11 20.81 -3.84
N VAL A 220 9.02 20.26 -5.04
CA VAL A 220 8.79 18.83 -5.27
C VAL A 220 9.93 18.25 -6.09
N GLU A 221 10.58 17.22 -5.54
CA GLU A 221 11.56 16.37 -6.22
C GLU A 221 10.88 15.02 -6.52
N GLU A 222 11.02 14.50 -7.72
CA GLU A 222 10.40 13.24 -8.15
C GLU A 222 11.43 12.12 -8.26
N PHE A 223 11.06 10.94 -7.79
CA PHE A 223 11.86 9.73 -7.94
C PHE A 223 11.07 8.69 -8.71
N GLU A 224 11.63 8.20 -9.81
CA GLU A 224 11.06 7.06 -10.51
C GLU A 224 11.28 5.78 -9.71
N ILE A 225 10.23 4.99 -9.55
CA ILE A 225 10.25 3.65 -8.97
C ILE A 225 9.90 2.66 -10.08
N ASN A 226 10.76 1.68 -10.32
CA ASN A 226 10.44 0.62 -11.27
C ASN A 226 9.44 -0.32 -10.61
N TYR A 227 8.23 -0.40 -11.18
CA TYR A 227 7.30 -1.45 -10.75
C TYR A 227 7.91 -2.84 -11.00
N PRO A 228 7.65 -3.79 -10.09
CA PRO A 228 7.97 -5.18 -10.35
C PRO A 228 7.27 -5.72 -11.61
N ALA A 229 7.80 -6.80 -12.19
CA ALA A 229 7.33 -7.38 -13.44
C ALA A 229 5.86 -7.83 -13.39
N VAL A 230 5.32 -8.16 -12.20
CA VAL A 230 3.90 -8.50 -12.02
C VAL A 230 2.95 -7.40 -12.51
N TYR A 231 3.42 -6.15 -12.60
CA TYR A 231 2.65 -4.99 -13.07
C TYR A 231 2.85 -4.63 -14.54
N SER A 232 3.87 -5.16 -15.24
CA SER A 232 4.21 -4.73 -16.61
C SER A 232 3.22 -5.23 -17.66
N ASP A 233 2.71 -6.46 -17.47
CA ASP A 233 1.99 -7.19 -18.52
C ASP A 233 0.52 -7.48 -18.17
N LYS A 234 0.05 -7.03 -17.01
CA LYS A 234 -1.29 -7.29 -16.49
C LYS A 234 -2.11 -6.02 -16.36
N LYS A 235 -3.41 -6.11 -16.69
CA LYS A 235 -4.39 -5.07 -16.34
C LYS A 235 -4.68 -5.15 -14.84
N VAL A 236 -3.84 -4.50 -14.04
CA VAL A 236 -3.95 -4.53 -12.57
C VAL A 236 -4.93 -3.45 -12.08
N PRO A 237 -5.83 -3.78 -11.13
CA PRO A 237 -6.65 -2.80 -10.41
C PRO A 237 -5.84 -1.65 -9.85
N GLN A 238 -6.40 -0.45 -9.92
CA GLN A 238 -5.68 0.74 -9.50
C GLN A 238 -5.28 0.68 -8.01
N GLN A 239 -6.15 0.09 -7.17
CA GLN A 239 -5.89 -0.09 -5.75
C GLN A 239 -4.64 -0.94 -5.48
N LEU A 240 -4.40 -1.97 -6.30
CA LEU A 240 -3.23 -2.86 -6.17
C LEU A 240 -1.93 -2.23 -6.69
N LYS A 241 -1.99 -1.03 -7.26
CA LYS A 241 -0.82 -0.21 -7.61
C LYS A 241 -0.47 0.79 -6.49
N MET A 242 -1.27 0.89 -5.43
CA MET A 242 -0.99 1.77 -4.30
C MET A 242 0.03 1.13 -3.39
N ILE A 243 1.20 1.76 -3.28
CA ILE A 243 2.29 1.22 -2.46
C ILE A 243 2.16 1.68 -1.02
N ARG A 244 2.67 0.86 -0.09
CA ARG A 244 2.88 1.29 1.29
C ARG A 244 4.34 1.71 1.46
N LEU A 245 4.53 2.88 2.07
CA LEU A 245 5.83 3.50 2.27
C LEU A 245 6.01 3.86 3.75
N VAL A 246 7.05 3.32 4.37
CA VAL A 246 7.49 3.72 5.71
C VAL A 246 8.93 4.19 5.67
N TYR A 247 9.32 5.03 6.60
CA TYR A 247 10.69 5.51 6.76
C TYR A 247 11.24 4.99 8.08
N ASN A 248 12.42 4.36 8.04
CA ASN A 248 13.17 3.98 9.22
C ASN A 248 14.37 4.92 9.39
N GLU A 249 14.33 5.70 10.47
CA GLU A 249 15.39 6.65 10.83
C GLU A 249 16.70 6.01 11.29
N LYS A 250 16.67 4.79 11.82
CA LYS A 250 17.86 4.07 12.32
C LYS A 250 18.80 3.67 11.19
N ILE A 251 18.24 3.34 10.03
CA ILE A 251 19.01 3.00 8.81
C ILE A 251 18.97 4.12 7.76
N ASP A 252 18.23 5.20 8.01
CA ASP A 252 18.01 6.33 7.11
C ASP A 252 17.51 5.91 5.70
N LYS A 253 16.58 4.96 5.66
CA LYS A 253 16.01 4.38 4.43
C LYS A 253 14.48 4.34 4.45
N PHE A 254 13.90 4.32 3.27
CA PHE A 254 12.51 4.03 3.02
C PHE A 254 12.32 2.55 2.70
N ILE A 255 11.21 2.00 3.17
CA ILE A 255 10.78 0.63 2.93
C ILE A 255 9.47 0.70 2.15
N ILE A 256 9.47 0.09 0.98
CA ILE A 256 8.33 0.04 0.07
C ILE A 256 7.79 -1.39 0.04
N SER A 257 6.48 -1.51 0.25
CA SER A 257 5.71 -2.74 0.02
C SER A 257 4.77 -2.52 -1.16
N TYR A 258 4.98 -3.28 -2.22
CA TYR A 258 4.04 -3.36 -3.35
C TYR A 258 2.97 -4.41 -3.04
N PRO A 259 1.69 -4.16 -3.41
CA PRO A 259 0.61 -5.12 -3.12
C PRO A 259 0.74 -6.50 -3.77
N LEU A 260 1.42 -6.62 -4.90
CA LEU A 260 1.52 -7.87 -5.67
C LEU A 260 2.95 -8.45 -5.70
N GLU A 261 3.82 -8.03 -4.79
CA GLU A 261 5.24 -8.45 -4.78
C GLU A 261 5.64 -9.06 -3.44
N GLU A 262 6.36 -10.17 -3.48
CA GLU A 262 6.80 -10.88 -2.27
C GLU A 262 7.97 -10.18 -1.57
N GLU A 263 8.71 -9.32 -2.29
CA GLU A 263 9.86 -8.59 -1.77
C GLU A 263 9.50 -7.22 -1.17
N LEU A 264 10.19 -6.84 -0.10
CA LEU A 264 10.29 -5.45 0.35
C LEU A 264 11.45 -4.75 -0.35
N TYR A 265 11.26 -3.47 -0.67
CA TYR A 265 12.23 -2.65 -1.40
C TYR A 265 12.77 -1.56 -0.49
N ILE A 266 14.09 -1.55 -0.26
CA ILE A 266 14.77 -0.65 0.66
C ILE A 266 15.58 0.37 -0.13
N THR A 267 15.31 1.66 0.08
CA THR A 267 15.86 2.71 -0.79
C THR A 267 16.05 4.04 -0.07
N ASP A 268 17.00 4.85 -0.53
CA ASP A 268 17.10 6.29 -0.25
C ASP A 268 16.70 7.14 -1.48
N PHE A 269 16.20 6.49 -2.53
CA PHE A 269 15.89 7.01 -3.85
C PHE A 269 17.07 7.56 -4.66
N LYS A 270 18.31 7.39 -4.19
CA LYS A 270 19.54 7.85 -4.87
C LYS A 270 20.47 6.70 -5.24
N SER A 271 20.51 5.69 -4.38
CA SER A 271 21.33 4.50 -4.49
C SER A 271 20.55 3.36 -5.14
N LYS A 272 21.24 2.25 -5.40
CA LYS A 272 20.61 0.99 -5.79
C LYS A 272 19.58 0.57 -4.72
N VAL A 273 18.47 0.01 -5.17
CA VAL A 273 17.41 -0.53 -4.30
C VAL A 273 17.79 -1.93 -3.84
N ASP A 274 17.80 -2.14 -2.52
CA ASP A 274 17.98 -3.46 -1.91
C ASP A 274 16.63 -4.16 -1.78
N ARG A 275 16.62 -5.48 -1.93
CA ARG A 275 15.39 -6.29 -1.94
C ARG A 275 15.46 -7.42 -0.95
N HIS A 276 14.40 -7.60 -0.18
CA HIS A 276 14.31 -8.60 0.87
C HIS A 276 13.06 -9.45 0.67
N PRO A 277 13.19 -10.76 0.38
CA PRO A 277 12.05 -11.66 0.22
C PRO A 277 11.25 -11.81 1.52
N THR A 278 9.93 -11.66 1.42
CA THR A 278 8.97 -11.81 2.54
C THR A 278 7.69 -12.53 2.07
N PRO A 279 7.82 -13.77 1.56
CA PRO A 279 6.70 -14.49 0.96
C PRO A 279 5.67 -14.92 2.01
N SER A 280 4.40 -14.93 1.62
CA SER A 280 3.30 -15.54 2.39
C SER A 280 2.66 -16.65 1.57
N ASP A 281 2.26 -17.73 2.25
CA ASP A 281 1.56 -18.84 1.62
C ASP A 281 0.12 -18.48 1.22
N LEU A 282 -0.39 -17.32 1.66
CA LEU A 282 -1.69 -16.81 1.22
C LEU A 282 -1.65 -16.26 -0.21
N ILE A 283 -0.48 -15.83 -0.70
CA ILE A 283 -0.33 -15.19 -2.00
C ILE A 283 -0.34 -16.23 -3.12
N SER A 284 -1.24 -16.04 -4.08
CA SER A 284 -1.26 -16.75 -5.36
C SER A 284 -0.98 -15.81 -6.53
N GLU A 285 -0.95 -16.36 -7.75
CA GLU A 285 -0.70 -15.54 -8.94
C GLU A 285 -1.80 -14.48 -9.11
N SER A 286 -1.38 -13.24 -9.42
CA SER A 286 -2.30 -12.14 -9.65
C SER A 286 -3.23 -12.36 -10.84
N ILE A 287 -4.51 -12.07 -10.62
CA ILE A 287 -5.59 -12.18 -11.59
C ILE A 287 -5.77 -10.82 -12.28
N PRO A 288 -5.53 -10.73 -13.61
CA PRO A 288 -5.74 -9.48 -14.34
C PRO A 288 -7.22 -9.15 -14.48
N ILE A 289 -7.54 -7.87 -14.61
CA ILE A 289 -8.91 -7.41 -14.91
C ILE A 289 -9.36 -7.95 -16.26
N ASP A 290 -10.46 -8.70 -16.26
CA ASP A 290 -11.32 -8.89 -17.43
C ASP A 290 -12.41 -7.81 -17.46
N PRO A 291 -12.33 -6.82 -18.37
CA PRO A 291 -13.36 -5.78 -18.51
C PRO A 291 -14.69 -6.29 -19.07
N LYS A 292 -14.74 -7.55 -19.54
CA LYS A 292 -15.94 -8.19 -20.09
C LYS A 292 -16.59 -9.19 -19.13
N ASN A 293 -16.19 -9.20 -17.85
CA ASN A 293 -16.84 -10.05 -16.87
C ASN A 293 -18.33 -9.65 -16.75
N GLU A 294 -19.22 -10.50 -17.25
CA GLU A 294 -20.67 -10.25 -17.30
C GLU A 294 -21.36 -10.45 -15.95
N SER A 295 -20.73 -11.17 -15.01
CA SER A 295 -21.25 -11.39 -13.65
C SER A 295 -21.11 -10.16 -12.75
N ILE A 296 -20.25 -9.20 -13.12
CA ILE A 296 -19.90 -8.05 -12.30
C ILE A 296 -20.35 -6.77 -12.99
N ASP A 297 -21.01 -5.90 -12.24
CA ASP A 297 -21.39 -4.57 -12.75
C ASP A 297 -20.15 -3.82 -13.29
N PRO A 298 -20.20 -3.25 -14.51
CA PRO A 298 -19.06 -2.55 -15.10
C PRO A 298 -18.43 -1.47 -14.21
N SER A 299 -19.23 -0.79 -13.39
CA SER A 299 -18.75 0.23 -12.45
C SER A 299 -17.96 -0.37 -11.27
N SER A 300 -18.18 -1.65 -10.97
CA SER A 300 -17.57 -2.38 -9.85
C SER A 300 -16.36 -3.22 -10.26
N ILE A 301 -16.05 -3.37 -11.55
CA ILE A 301 -14.97 -4.22 -12.06
C ILE A 301 -13.62 -3.95 -11.35
N GLN A 302 -13.23 -2.70 -11.18
CA GLN A 302 -11.97 -2.35 -10.50
C GLN A 302 -11.96 -2.83 -9.04
N SER A 303 -13.07 -2.59 -8.32
CA SER A 303 -13.22 -3.01 -6.92
C SER A 303 -13.27 -4.53 -6.79
N PHE A 304 -14.00 -5.22 -7.69
CA PHE A 304 -14.08 -6.67 -7.73
C PHE A 304 -12.69 -7.29 -7.86
N TYR A 305 -11.92 -6.92 -8.89
CA TYR A 305 -10.59 -7.49 -9.08
C TYR A 305 -9.61 -7.09 -7.96
N TYR A 306 -9.79 -5.95 -7.30
CA TYR A 306 -9.02 -5.63 -6.10
C TYR A 306 -9.27 -6.66 -4.99
N TRP A 307 -10.53 -6.89 -4.64
CA TRP A 307 -10.93 -7.82 -3.58
C TRP A 307 -10.72 -9.29 -3.95
N HIS A 308 -10.78 -9.63 -5.24
CA HIS A 308 -10.59 -10.99 -5.73
C HIS A 308 -9.12 -11.42 -5.74
N ASN A 309 -8.20 -10.48 -5.89
CA ASN A 309 -6.77 -10.78 -5.78
C ASN A 309 -6.34 -10.92 -4.32
N ASP A 310 -5.34 -11.79 -4.08
CA ASP A 310 -4.52 -11.75 -2.87
C ASP A 310 -3.61 -10.52 -2.92
N ALA A 311 -3.29 -9.92 -1.77
CA ALA A 311 -2.48 -8.70 -1.74
C ALA A 311 -1.74 -8.48 -0.42
N TYR A 312 -0.57 -7.85 -0.51
CA TYR A 312 0.08 -7.20 0.62
C TYR A 312 -0.52 -5.80 0.84
N GLU A 313 -1.26 -5.60 1.93
CA GLU A 313 -2.09 -4.40 2.08
C GLU A 313 -1.46 -3.31 2.96
N ASN A 314 -0.78 -3.67 4.04
CA ASN A 314 -0.20 -2.73 4.98
C ASN A 314 1.27 -3.05 5.28
N LEU A 315 2.01 -2.00 5.62
CA LEU A 315 3.37 -2.08 6.13
C LEU A 315 3.48 -1.14 7.34
N ILE A 316 3.75 -1.73 8.49
CA ILE A 316 3.85 -1.06 9.77
C ILE A 316 5.29 -1.19 10.25
N TYR A 317 5.87 -0.09 10.71
CA TYR A 317 7.18 -0.09 11.35
C TYR A 317 7.00 0.36 12.80
N ASP A 318 7.49 -0.45 13.72
CA ASP A 318 7.59 -0.10 15.13
C ASP A 318 9.01 0.37 15.45
N PRO A 319 9.24 1.68 15.62
CA PRO A 319 10.56 2.22 15.90
C PRO A 319 11.10 1.84 17.28
N GLN A 320 10.24 1.48 18.25
CA GLN A 320 10.71 1.13 19.60
C GLN A 320 11.41 -0.22 19.59
N ASN A 321 10.78 -1.24 18.99
CA ASN A 321 11.32 -2.59 18.95
C ASN A 321 12.13 -2.90 17.67
N ASP A 322 12.16 -1.97 16.70
CA ASP A 322 12.84 -2.14 15.39
C ASP A 322 12.29 -3.34 14.58
N VAL A 323 10.98 -3.52 14.63
CA VAL A 323 10.27 -4.61 13.94
C VAL A 323 9.33 -4.06 12.88
N TYR A 324 9.08 -4.86 11.86
CA TYR A 324 8.11 -4.54 10.82
C TYR A 324 7.01 -5.58 10.80
N LEU A 325 5.77 -5.13 10.61
CA LEU A 325 4.64 -5.99 10.34
C LEU A 325 4.16 -5.70 8.92
N ARG A 326 4.11 -6.75 8.10
CA ARG A 326 3.57 -6.69 6.74
C ARG A 326 2.27 -7.48 6.71
N GLU A 327 1.17 -6.81 6.37
CA GLU A 327 -0.14 -7.45 6.30
C GLU A 327 -0.36 -8.07 4.92
N VAL A 328 -0.89 -9.29 4.91
CA VAL A 328 -1.29 -10.04 3.72
C VAL A 328 -2.77 -10.36 3.80
N ARG A 329 -3.49 -10.19 2.69
CA ARG A 329 -4.90 -10.53 2.54
C ARG A 329 -5.07 -11.62 1.49
N LYS A 330 -5.90 -12.63 1.80
CA LYS A 330 -6.44 -13.56 0.82
C LYS A 330 -7.61 -12.93 0.05
N GLY A 331 -7.63 -13.12 -1.26
CA GLY A 331 -8.73 -12.75 -2.14
C GLY A 331 -10.04 -13.43 -1.74
N ILE A 332 -11.16 -12.73 -1.94
CA ILE A 332 -12.50 -13.30 -1.77
C ILE A 332 -13.03 -13.85 -3.09
N SER A 333 -13.95 -14.80 -3.03
CA SER A 333 -14.66 -15.33 -4.19
C SER A 333 -15.62 -14.31 -4.82
N GLU A 334 -16.02 -14.55 -6.07
CA GLU A 334 -17.06 -13.79 -6.76
C GLU A 334 -18.37 -13.77 -5.98
N LYS A 335 -18.78 -14.92 -5.44
CA LYS A 335 -19.97 -15.03 -4.60
C LYS A 335 -19.88 -14.15 -3.36
N GLU A 336 -18.74 -14.16 -2.66
CA GLU A 336 -18.54 -13.32 -1.47
C GLU A 336 -18.59 -11.83 -1.81
N PHE A 337 -18.01 -11.42 -2.94
CA PHE A 337 -18.10 -10.05 -3.40
C PHE A 337 -19.55 -9.62 -3.68
N ILE A 338 -20.31 -10.44 -4.42
CA ILE A 338 -21.73 -10.19 -4.73
C ILE A 338 -22.57 -10.15 -3.45
N ASP A 339 -22.31 -11.07 -2.51
CA ASP A 339 -22.96 -11.14 -1.19
C ASP A 339 -22.47 -10.04 -0.22
N ARG A 340 -21.55 -9.15 -0.65
CA ARG A 340 -20.91 -8.08 0.15
C ARG A 340 -20.20 -8.58 1.41
N LYS A 341 -19.61 -9.78 1.36
CA LYS A 341 -18.81 -10.40 2.42
C LYS A 341 -17.33 -10.12 2.19
N PHE A 342 -16.85 -9.01 2.76
CA PHE A 342 -15.46 -8.56 2.57
C PHE A 342 -14.48 -9.03 3.66
N THR A 343 -14.98 -9.69 4.71
CA THR A 343 -14.12 -10.33 5.71
C THR A 343 -13.42 -11.52 5.05
N SER A 344 -12.09 -11.54 5.14
CA SER A 344 -11.25 -12.58 4.53
C SER A 344 -10.14 -13.01 5.48
N LYS A 345 -9.51 -14.13 5.15
CA LYS A 345 -8.31 -14.61 5.84
C LYS A 345 -7.16 -13.63 5.58
N ARG A 346 -6.50 -13.21 6.65
CA ARG A 346 -5.36 -12.30 6.64
C ARG A 346 -4.22 -12.86 7.48
N GLU A 347 -3.02 -12.36 7.26
CA GLU A 347 -1.82 -12.74 7.99
C GLU A 347 -0.94 -11.50 8.22
N PHE A 348 -0.36 -11.39 9.41
CA PHE A 348 0.78 -10.51 9.63
C PHE A 348 2.08 -11.31 9.52
N ILE A 349 2.98 -10.86 8.66
CA ILE A 349 4.38 -11.29 8.64
C ILE A 349 5.17 -10.37 9.55
N VAL A 350 5.85 -10.94 10.55
CA VAL A 350 6.72 -10.19 11.46
C VAL A 350 8.16 -10.31 10.99
N LEU A 351 8.83 -9.17 10.83
CA LEU A 351 10.19 -9.05 10.33
C LEU A 351 11.08 -8.35 11.37
N ASP A 352 12.31 -8.82 11.51
CA ASP A 352 13.33 -8.17 12.33
C ASP A 352 13.88 -6.90 11.64
N LYS A 353 14.81 -6.21 12.32
CA LYS A 353 15.52 -5.03 11.81
C LYS A 353 16.30 -5.24 10.51
N ASN A 354 16.62 -6.48 10.17
CA ASN A 354 17.34 -6.88 8.95
C ASN A 354 16.39 -7.44 7.88
N PHE A 355 15.08 -7.29 8.08
CA PHE A 355 14.01 -7.79 7.20
C PHE A 355 13.96 -9.33 7.12
N LYS A 356 14.51 -10.03 8.11
CA LYS A 356 14.35 -11.48 8.25
C LYS A 356 13.00 -11.78 8.89
N GLN A 357 12.24 -12.67 8.26
CA GLN A 357 10.99 -13.17 8.81
C GLN A 357 11.22 -13.94 10.11
N MET A 358 10.56 -13.47 11.17
CA MET A 358 10.62 -14.06 12.50
C MET A 358 9.44 -14.98 12.80
N GLY A 359 8.31 -14.72 12.16
CA GLY A 359 7.09 -15.51 12.32
C GLY A 359 5.91 -14.88 11.60
N THR A 360 4.77 -15.56 11.66
CA THR A 360 3.51 -15.05 11.16
C THR A 360 2.36 -15.36 12.11
N PHE A 361 1.26 -14.64 12.00
CA PHE A 361 0.02 -14.97 12.69
C PHE A 361 -1.20 -14.54 11.87
N GLU A 362 -2.20 -15.40 11.87
CA GLU A 362 -3.41 -15.24 11.06
C GLU A 362 -4.52 -14.55 11.84
N PHE A 363 -5.39 -13.88 11.11
CA PHE A 363 -6.63 -13.28 11.63
C PHE A 363 -7.67 -13.17 10.51
N PHE A 364 -8.93 -12.93 10.87
CA PHE A 364 -10.01 -12.70 9.92
C PHE A 364 -10.54 -11.29 10.09
N SER A 365 -10.48 -10.48 9.03
CA SER A 365 -10.99 -9.11 9.04
C SER A 365 -11.32 -8.61 7.63
N SER A 366 -12.11 -7.56 7.54
CA SER A 366 -12.32 -6.81 6.30
C SER A 366 -11.19 -5.78 6.04
N GLY A 367 -10.38 -5.44 7.04
CA GLY A 367 -9.30 -4.45 6.90
C GLY A 367 -8.43 -4.33 8.16
N LEU A 368 -7.56 -3.31 8.16
CA LEU A 368 -6.79 -2.87 9.32
C LEU A 368 -6.98 -1.35 9.52
N ASN A 369 -7.94 -1.00 10.35
CA ASN A 369 -8.38 0.35 10.65
C ASN A 369 -7.64 0.94 11.85
N TYR A 370 -7.46 0.16 12.91
CA TYR A 370 -6.92 0.59 14.19
C TYR A 370 -5.85 -0.38 14.68
N TYR A 371 -4.69 0.15 14.99
CA TYR A 371 -3.64 -0.62 15.63
C TYR A 371 -2.77 0.29 16.47
N PHE A 372 -2.07 -0.30 17.44
CA PHE A 372 -1.06 0.38 18.24
C PHE A 372 -0.08 -0.62 18.85
N PHE A 373 1.02 -0.09 19.39
CA PHE A 373 2.00 -0.83 20.16
C PHE A 373 1.98 -0.35 21.60
N ASP A 374 2.10 -1.28 22.55
CA ASP A 374 2.45 -0.98 23.94
C ASP A 374 3.56 -1.93 24.39
N GLY A 375 4.78 -1.40 24.54
CA GLY A 375 5.96 -2.22 24.71
C GLY A 375 6.19 -3.11 23.48
N ASN A 376 6.42 -4.40 23.69
CA ASN A 376 6.56 -5.40 22.61
C ASN A 376 5.23 -6.02 22.17
N ARG A 377 4.09 -5.52 22.65
CA ARG A 377 2.77 -6.04 22.30
C ARG A 377 2.16 -5.22 21.17
N PHE A 378 1.72 -5.92 20.13
CA PHE A 378 0.95 -5.34 19.03
C PHE A 378 -0.53 -5.58 19.25
N PHE A 379 -1.33 -4.52 19.15
CA PHE A 379 -2.78 -4.54 19.22
C PHE A 379 -3.36 -4.14 17.87
N TRP A 380 -4.37 -4.84 17.41
CA TRP A 380 -5.12 -4.51 16.20
C TRP A 380 -6.61 -4.77 16.40
N GLU A 381 -7.46 -4.10 15.62
CA GLU A 381 -8.89 -4.30 15.80
C GLU A 381 -9.30 -5.76 15.52
N LYS A 382 -10.19 -6.26 16.36
CA LYS A 382 -10.86 -7.55 16.20
C LYS A 382 -12.26 -7.32 15.64
N ASP A 383 -13.06 -6.60 16.42
CA ASP A 383 -14.44 -6.28 16.14
C ASP A 383 -14.69 -4.81 16.45
N LEU A 384 -15.59 -4.21 15.68
CA LEU A 384 -15.90 -2.78 15.81
C LEU A 384 -17.17 -2.51 16.61
N GLN A 385 -17.92 -3.52 17.05
CA GLN A 385 -19.18 -3.25 17.76
C GLN A 385 -19.56 -4.31 18.78
N LYS A 386 -19.87 -3.84 20.00
CA LYS A 386 -20.77 -4.50 20.93
C LYS A 386 -21.75 -3.45 21.41
N PHE A 387 -22.99 -3.54 20.99
CA PHE A 387 -24.06 -2.68 21.49
C PHE A 387 -24.59 -3.29 22.79
N ASN A 388 -24.37 -2.64 23.93
CA ASN A 388 -25.01 -3.05 25.18
C ASN A 388 -25.87 -1.92 25.76
N LEU A 389 -27.14 -1.89 25.33
CA LEU A 389 -28.17 -0.99 25.85
C LEU A 389 -28.37 -1.10 27.37
N GLU A 390 -28.12 -2.28 27.96
CA GLU A 390 -28.39 -2.54 29.37
C GLU A 390 -27.27 -2.02 30.29
N ASP A 391 -26.04 -1.91 29.79
CA ASP A 391 -24.88 -1.41 30.55
C ASP A 391 -24.61 0.09 30.34
N GLY A 392 -25.37 0.76 29.46
CA GLY A 392 -25.14 2.17 29.10
C GLY A 392 -23.80 2.43 28.39
N VAL A 393 -23.18 1.38 27.84
CA VAL A 393 -21.91 1.46 27.12
C VAL A 393 -22.20 1.74 25.64
N GLU A 394 -21.87 2.96 25.22
CA GLU A 394 -21.85 3.39 23.82
C GLU A 394 -20.80 2.61 23.02
N ASP A 395 -20.86 2.72 21.70
CA ASP A 395 -20.01 2.01 20.73
C ASP A 395 -18.55 1.83 21.21
N SER A 396 -18.00 0.63 21.05
CA SER A 396 -16.64 0.29 21.51
C SER A 396 -15.86 -0.44 20.43
N ILE A 397 -14.56 -0.14 20.32
CA ILE A 397 -13.65 -0.89 19.45
C ILE A 397 -12.97 -1.97 20.28
N PHE A 398 -13.05 -3.20 19.83
CA PHE A 398 -12.39 -4.34 20.45
C PHE A 398 -11.08 -4.62 19.73
N PHE A 399 -10.04 -4.88 20.51
CA PHE A 399 -8.73 -5.21 20.01
C PHE A 399 -8.35 -6.60 20.46
N GLN A 400 -7.66 -7.28 19.57
CA GLN A 400 -6.89 -8.46 19.88
C GLN A 400 -5.40 -8.08 19.87
N SER A 401 -4.58 -8.86 20.55
CA SER A 401 -3.18 -8.54 20.76
C SER A 401 -2.29 -9.77 20.76
N LYS A 402 -1.03 -9.56 20.38
CA LYS A 402 0.02 -10.57 20.40
C LYS A 402 1.31 -9.93 20.90
N VAL A 403 1.98 -10.63 21.82
CA VAL A 403 3.33 -10.26 22.21
C VAL A 403 4.28 -10.67 21.09
N LEU A 404 5.11 -9.73 20.64
CA LEU A 404 6.13 -9.95 19.62
C LEU A 404 7.42 -10.40 20.32
N ASP A 405 7.41 -11.61 20.87
CA ASP A 405 8.57 -12.26 21.48
C ASP A 405 9.30 -13.06 20.41
N PHE A 406 10.24 -12.42 19.71
CA PHE A 406 10.95 -13.06 18.60
C PHE A 406 12.41 -12.60 18.54
#